data_AF-A0A8J2S4X4-F1
#
_entry.id   AF-A0A8J2S4X4-F1
#
_cell.length_a   1.000
_cell.length_b   1.000
_cell.length_c   1.000
_cell.angle_alpha   90.00
_cell.angle_beta   90.00
_cell.angle_gamma   90.00
#
_symmetry.space_group_name_H-M   'P 1'
#
loop_
_entity.id
_entity.type
_entity.pdbx_description
1 polymer ?
#
loop_
_entity_poly.entity_id
_entity_poly.type
_entity_poly.pdbx_seq_one_letter_code
_entity_poly.pdbx_strand_id
1 'polypeptide(L)'
;MWWPYAVAAAAAAAYAMRPRHKYKVPVRQSWTLRALNALLWPSCLLQDCCGISVPRVGKMLRWPLSLPRLMAEAERRTKLSDWARDESFPGLYEVAVARLNETQPTPVGRLIAFDYLMRRLMTRLQVIDRAKSKPDPRFVPRAPIVVMGLPRTGTTFLHRLLALDPANRCPETHELLDPLSQRPLHKRVKYWDSKLNLMKRLVPHLEQIHDLGAREAEECLLALSVDVPLLPPTFRHLVRHCVANGTFPSLQRAYALYKRQLEFLAAEKGENKRWALKCPAHLPYVSDLLKEFPDARIVWTHRDPRESIPSLCSMFRTFADMGETGPIDLEAIGREQVSFWGAACDRALDVACCDVAYADLVRDPVAAVKRVYAACDLTVSPQFERALESHLATRSRSSSHVYSLGEYGLDGDAVRARFLGYSEAMRSRGVVV
;
A
#
# COMPACT_ATOMS: atom_id res chain seq x y z
N MET A 1 9.11 39.36 -38.40
CA MET A 1 9.91 38.48 -37.52
C MET A 1 9.48 38.49 -36.04
N TRP A 2 8.42 39.22 -35.64
CA TRP A 2 8.01 39.37 -34.22
C TRP A 2 6.81 38.50 -33.79
N TRP A 3 6.15 37.84 -34.74
CA TRP A 3 4.95 37.02 -34.50
C TRP A 3 5.18 35.81 -33.57
N PRO A 4 6.29 35.03 -33.67
CA PRO A 4 6.51 33.87 -32.80
C PRO A 4 6.70 34.26 -31.33
N TYR A 5 7.37 35.41 -31.09
CA TYR A 5 7.62 35.94 -29.76
C TYR A 5 6.34 36.49 -29.12
N ALA A 6 5.48 37.14 -29.90
CA ALA A 6 4.20 37.64 -29.43
C ALA A 6 3.24 36.49 -29.05
N VAL A 7 3.22 35.40 -29.82
CA VAL A 7 2.43 34.19 -29.50
C VAL A 7 2.97 33.48 -28.25
N ALA A 8 4.29 33.34 -28.11
CA ALA A 8 4.91 32.76 -26.92
C ALA A 8 4.67 33.61 -25.66
N ALA A 9 4.77 34.95 -25.78
CA ALA A 9 4.49 35.88 -24.70
C ALA A 9 3.00 35.90 -24.32
N ALA A 10 2.09 35.85 -25.30
CA ALA A 10 0.66 35.76 -25.07
C ALA A 10 0.26 34.42 -24.41
N ALA A 11 0.90 33.31 -24.81
CA ALA A 11 0.71 32.00 -24.18
C ALA A 11 1.27 31.99 -22.74
N ALA A 12 2.42 32.61 -22.50
CA ALA A 12 2.99 32.76 -21.16
C ALA A 12 2.13 33.68 -20.26
N ALA A 13 1.60 34.77 -20.80
CA ALA A 13 0.68 35.66 -20.10
C ALA A 13 -0.66 34.97 -19.79
N ALA A 14 -1.23 34.24 -20.75
CA ALA A 14 -2.44 33.43 -20.54
C ALA A 14 -2.22 32.30 -19.52
N TYR A 15 -1.03 31.70 -19.49
CA TYR A 15 -0.63 30.71 -18.48
C TYR A 15 -0.47 31.36 -17.09
N ALA A 16 0.09 32.57 -17.01
CA ALA A 16 0.25 33.33 -15.78
C ALA A 16 -1.08 33.90 -15.23
N MET A 17 -2.06 34.14 -16.12
CA MET A 17 -3.41 34.64 -15.78
C MET A 17 -4.42 33.53 -15.43
N ARG A 18 -4.07 32.24 -15.58
CA ARG A 18 -4.92 31.18 -15.03
C ARG A 18 -4.96 31.32 -13.51
N PRO A 19 -6.14 31.26 -12.87
CA PRO A 19 -6.22 31.31 -11.42
C PRO A 19 -5.29 30.24 -10.86
N ARG A 20 -4.28 30.65 -10.10
CA ARG A 20 -3.45 29.73 -9.33
C ARG A 20 -4.38 29.07 -8.33
N HIS A 21 -4.92 27.91 -8.69
CA HIS A 21 -5.70 27.09 -7.77
C HIS A 21 -4.79 26.84 -6.56
N LYS A 22 -5.14 27.44 -5.42
CA LYS A 22 -4.35 27.44 -4.18
C LYS A 22 -3.81 26.06 -3.80
N TYR A 23 -4.56 25.00 -4.14
CA TYR A 23 -4.27 23.62 -3.81
C TYR A 23 -3.66 22.78 -4.95
N LYS A 24 -3.47 23.35 -6.15
CA LYS A 24 -2.76 22.67 -7.24
C LYS A 24 -1.29 23.07 -7.21
N VAL A 25 -0.43 22.14 -6.80
CA VAL A 25 0.99 22.43 -6.60
C VAL A 25 1.87 21.56 -7.52
N PRO A 26 3.05 22.06 -7.95
CA PRO A 26 3.91 21.34 -8.89
C PRO A 26 4.45 20.04 -8.29
N VAL A 27 4.81 19.09 -9.15
CA VAL A 27 5.34 17.76 -8.77
C VAL A 27 6.72 17.90 -8.12
N ARG A 28 6.94 17.21 -6.99
CA ARG A 28 8.21 17.19 -6.23
C ARG A 28 9.06 15.99 -6.64
N GLN A 29 9.74 16.09 -7.78
CA GLN A 29 10.66 15.05 -8.28
C GLN A 29 12.12 15.37 -8.01
N SER A 30 12.91 14.35 -7.67
CA SER A 30 14.38 14.45 -7.57
C SER A 30 15.01 14.82 -8.93
N TRP A 31 16.19 15.45 -8.91
CA TRP A 31 16.94 15.75 -10.14
C TRP A 31 17.19 14.50 -10.99
N THR A 32 17.51 13.38 -10.33
CA THR A 32 17.69 12.07 -10.98
C THR A 32 16.43 11.61 -11.70
N LEU A 33 15.27 11.71 -11.05
CA LEU A 33 13.98 11.32 -11.64
C LEU A 33 13.62 12.22 -12.84
N ARG A 34 13.86 13.53 -12.73
CA ARG A 34 13.67 14.48 -13.84
C ARG A 34 14.57 14.16 -15.03
N ALA A 35 15.85 13.88 -14.79
CA ALA A 35 16.80 13.52 -15.84
C ALA A 35 16.42 12.22 -16.55
N LEU A 36 16.01 11.19 -15.81
CA LEU A 36 15.53 9.92 -16.38
C LEU A 36 14.25 10.12 -17.21
N ASN A 37 13.30 10.91 -16.71
CA ASN A 37 12.10 11.25 -17.46
C ASN A 37 12.43 11.98 -18.77
N ALA A 38 13.35 12.95 -18.75
CA ALA A 38 13.80 13.66 -19.94
C ALA A 38 14.48 12.73 -20.96
N LEU A 39 15.31 11.78 -20.50
CA LEU A 39 15.98 10.81 -21.36
C LEU A 39 15.02 9.83 -22.04
N LEU A 40 13.97 9.41 -21.33
CA LEU A 40 12.96 8.46 -21.84
C LEU A 40 11.87 9.13 -22.67
N TRP A 41 11.71 10.46 -22.56
CA TRP A 41 10.64 11.20 -23.23
C TRP A 41 10.64 11.07 -24.76
N PRO A 42 11.78 11.20 -25.48
CA PRO A 42 11.80 11.03 -26.94
C PRO A 42 11.34 9.65 -27.38
N SER A 43 11.64 8.61 -26.59
CA SER A 43 11.20 7.25 -26.89
C SER A 43 9.69 7.08 -26.73
N CYS A 44 9.09 7.78 -25.75
CA CYS A 44 7.64 7.81 -25.57
C CYS A 44 6.96 8.58 -26.72
N LEU A 45 7.52 9.72 -27.15
CA LEU A 45 6.98 10.49 -28.27
C LEU A 45 7.02 9.72 -29.59
N LEU A 46 8.16 9.08 -29.92
CA LEU A 46 8.28 8.26 -31.13
C LEU A 46 7.27 7.10 -31.16
N GLN A 47 6.99 6.55 -29.98
CA GLN A 47 5.99 5.52 -29.83
C GLN A 47 4.57 6.06 -29.96
N ASP A 48 4.23 7.14 -29.26
CA ASP A 48 2.90 7.73 -29.22
C ASP A 48 2.52 8.34 -30.59
N CYS A 49 3.47 8.93 -31.33
CA CYS A 49 3.24 9.57 -32.62
C CYS A 49 3.42 8.63 -33.83
N CYS A 50 4.38 7.70 -33.78
CA CYS A 50 4.79 6.92 -34.95
C CYS A 50 4.66 5.40 -34.76
N GLY A 51 4.25 4.92 -33.58
CA GLY A 51 4.18 3.49 -33.26
C GLY A 51 5.56 2.81 -33.16
N ILE A 52 6.66 3.57 -33.26
CA ILE A 52 8.03 3.04 -33.28
C ILE A 52 8.45 2.71 -31.85
N SER A 53 8.76 1.44 -31.59
CA SER A 53 9.22 0.98 -30.27
C SER A 53 10.75 0.85 -30.26
N VAL A 54 11.42 1.58 -29.38
CA VAL A 54 12.87 1.45 -29.17
C VAL A 54 13.20 0.06 -28.58
N PRO A 55 14.25 -0.66 -29.03
CA PRO A 55 14.61 -1.98 -28.50
C PRO A 55 14.85 -1.99 -26.97
N ARG A 56 14.59 -3.13 -26.31
CA ARG A 56 14.71 -3.40 -24.86
C ARG A 56 13.73 -2.67 -23.92
N VAL A 57 13.40 -1.39 -24.15
CA VAL A 57 12.54 -0.58 -23.24
C VAL A 57 11.19 -0.22 -23.87
N GLY A 58 11.09 -0.19 -25.21
CA GLY A 58 9.93 0.31 -25.92
C GLY A 58 8.63 -0.47 -25.70
N LYS A 59 8.68 -1.75 -25.30
CA LYS A 59 7.47 -2.50 -24.90
C LYS A 59 6.90 -2.03 -23.55
N MET A 60 7.76 -1.60 -22.63
CA MET A 60 7.37 -1.16 -21.28
C MET A 60 6.89 0.30 -21.27
N LEU A 61 7.29 1.08 -22.28
CA LEU A 61 6.84 2.45 -22.47
C LEU A 61 5.51 2.56 -23.25
N ARG A 62 5.04 1.45 -23.85
CA ARG A 62 3.80 1.39 -24.65
C ARG A 62 2.64 1.97 -23.86
N TRP A 63 2.07 3.04 -24.39
CA TRP A 63 0.93 3.73 -23.84
C TRP A 63 -0.20 3.83 -24.90
N PRO A 64 -1.49 3.78 -24.52
CA PRO A 64 -2.00 3.51 -23.16
C PRO A 64 -1.66 2.09 -22.67
N LEU A 65 -1.62 1.90 -21.35
CA LEU A 65 -1.56 0.58 -20.74
C LEU A 65 -2.81 -0.22 -21.17
N SER A 66 -2.61 -1.48 -21.50
CA SER A 66 -3.66 -2.38 -21.94
C SER A 66 -3.61 -3.64 -21.11
N LEU A 67 -4.64 -3.86 -20.29
CA LEU A 67 -4.75 -5.05 -19.45
C LEU A 67 -4.71 -6.35 -20.27
N PRO A 68 -5.43 -6.49 -21.41
CA PRO A 68 -5.29 -7.66 -22.27
C PRO A 68 -3.84 -7.93 -22.72
N ARG A 69 -3.07 -6.88 -23.06
CA ARG A 69 -1.65 -7.04 -23.42
C ARG A 69 -0.78 -7.47 -22.23
N LEU A 70 -1.04 -6.91 -21.05
CA LEU A 70 -0.33 -7.28 -19.82
C LEU A 70 -0.60 -8.75 -19.45
N MET A 71 -1.86 -9.18 -19.54
CA MET A 71 -2.26 -10.57 -19.30
C MET A 71 -1.62 -11.52 -20.31
N ALA A 72 -1.72 -11.24 -21.62
CA ALA A 72 -1.09 -12.07 -22.65
C ALA A 72 0.45 -12.20 -22.48
N GLU A 73 1.12 -11.10 -22.10
CA GLU A 73 2.55 -11.13 -21.81
C GLU A 73 2.86 -11.92 -20.52
N ALA A 74 1.99 -11.87 -19.51
CA ALA A 74 2.13 -12.65 -18.29
C ALA A 74 1.97 -14.15 -18.56
N GLU A 75 1.00 -14.54 -19.39
CA GLU A 75 0.84 -15.93 -19.85
C GLU A 75 2.09 -16.40 -20.59
N ARG A 76 2.58 -15.61 -21.55
CA ARG A 76 3.78 -15.92 -22.32
C ARG A 76 5.02 -16.13 -21.45
N ARG A 77 5.19 -15.32 -20.39
CA ARG A 77 6.36 -15.39 -19.49
C ARG A 77 6.28 -16.53 -18.48
N THR A 78 5.08 -16.82 -17.98
CA THR A 78 4.87 -17.85 -16.95
C THR A 78 4.59 -19.22 -17.56
N LYS A 79 4.15 -19.27 -18.83
CA LYS A 79 3.61 -20.46 -19.50
C LYS A 79 2.34 -21.01 -18.81
N LEU A 80 1.60 -20.14 -18.13
CA LEU A 80 0.35 -20.43 -17.43
C LEU A 80 -0.77 -19.56 -18.02
N SER A 81 -2.00 -20.06 -18.07
CA SER A 81 -3.15 -19.32 -18.63
C SER A 81 -4.42 -19.36 -17.76
N ASP A 82 -4.37 -20.07 -16.64
CA ASP A 82 -5.50 -20.16 -15.72
C ASP A 82 -5.52 -18.96 -14.75
N TRP A 83 -6.47 -18.06 -15.00
CA TRP A 83 -6.67 -16.85 -14.21
C TRP A 83 -7.65 -17.00 -13.05
N ALA A 84 -8.28 -18.18 -12.88
CA ALA A 84 -9.39 -18.41 -11.96
C ALA A 84 -10.42 -17.26 -12.03
N ARG A 85 -10.97 -17.01 -13.22
CA ARG A 85 -11.87 -15.88 -13.48
C ARG A 85 -13.22 -16.09 -12.79
N ASP A 86 -13.74 -15.04 -12.20
CA ASP A 86 -15.12 -14.89 -11.74
C ASP A 86 -15.56 -13.41 -11.92
N GLU A 87 -16.74 -13.04 -11.43
CA GLU A 87 -17.29 -11.68 -11.57
C GLU A 87 -16.38 -10.56 -11.05
N SER A 88 -15.46 -10.86 -10.13
CA SER A 88 -14.57 -9.88 -9.49
C SER A 88 -13.16 -9.79 -10.11
N PHE A 89 -12.75 -10.68 -11.03
CA PHE A 89 -11.49 -10.55 -11.78
C PHE A 89 -11.77 -10.65 -13.30
N PRO A 90 -11.33 -9.66 -14.10
CA PRO A 90 -10.25 -8.71 -13.80
C PRO A 90 -10.69 -7.29 -13.39
N GLY A 91 -11.94 -7.08 -12.97
CA GLY A 91 -12.54 -5.74 -12.82
C GLY A 91 -11.71 -4.68 -12.08
N LEU A 92 -11.09 -5.00 -10.93
CA LEU A 92 -10.26 -4.02 -10.21
C LEU A 92 -8.91 -3.72 -10.89
N TYR A 93 -8.37 -4.65 -11.68
CA TYR A 93 -7.24 -4.38 -12.57
C TYR A 93 -7.64 -3.48 -13.73
N GLU A 94 -8.85 -3.64 -14.28
CA GLU A 94 -9.37 -2.75 -15.32
C GLU A 94 -9.53 -1.33 -14.79
N VAL A 95 -10.09 -1.16 -13.59
CA VAL A 95 -10.18 0.13 -12.90
C VAL A 95 -8.80 0.75 -12.73
N ALA A 96 -7.81 0.00 -12.21
CA ALA A 96 -6.48 0.55 -12.01
C ALA A 96 -5.78 0.94 -13.32
N VAL A 97 -5.89 0.12 -14.37
CA VAL A 97 -5.32 0.44 -15.69
C VAL A 97 -6.00 1.66 -16.30
N ALA A 98 -7.33 1.77 -16.21
CA ALA A 98 -8.07 2.93 -16.68
C ALA A 98 -7.64 4.21 -15.95
N ARG A 99 -7.56 4.18 -14.61
CA ARG A 99 -7.12 5.33 -13.81
C ARG A 99 -5.66 5.70 -14.07
N LEU A 100 -4.76 4.73 -14.21
CA LEU A 100 -3.38 4.99 -14.62
C LEU A 100 -3.34 5.68 -15.98
N ASN A 101 -4.15 5.22 -16.94
CA ASN A 101 -4.28 5.84 -18.25
C ASN A 101 -4.74 7.30 -18.19
N GLU A 102 -5.68 7.62 -17.30
CA GLU A 102 -6.18 8.98 -17.06
C GLU A 102 -5.13 9.91 -16.41
N THR A 103 -4.24 9.38 -15.57
CA THR A 103 -3.24 10.20 -14.84
C THR A 103 -2.08 10.73 -15.68
N GLN A 104 -1.98 10.34 -16.97
CA GLN A 104 -0.89 10.70 -17.87
C GLN A 104 0.50 10.65 -17.19
N PRO A 105 0.93 9.49 -16.69
CA PRO A 105 2.16 9.40 -15.93
C PRO A 105 3.37 9.70 -16.80
N THR A 106 4.41 10.19 -16.13
CA THR A 106 5.76 10.38 -16.67
C THR A 106 6.31 9.07 -17.24
N PRO A 107 7.31 9.09 -18.14
CA PRO A 107 7.92 7.87 -18.65
C PRO A 107 8.39 6.90 -17.57
N VAL A 108 9.03 7.38 -16.49
CA VAL A 108 9.40 6.54 -15.35
C VAL A 108 8.16 6.03 -14.61
N GLY A 109 7.14 6.87 -14.43
CA GLY A 109 5.84 6.45 -13.91
C GLY A 109 5.19 5.33 -14.72
N ARG A 110 5.22 5.41 -16.05
CA ARG A 110 4.76 4.35 -16.97
C ARG A 110 5.54 3.05 -16.73
N LEU A 111 6.88 3.12 -16.62
CA LEU A 111 7.72 1.96 -16.35
C LEU A 111 7.43 1.31 -14.99
N ILE A 112 7.28 2.12 -13.94
CA ILE A 112 6.95 1.64 -12.59
C ILE A 112 5.59 0.94 -12.59
N ALA A 113 4.58 1.57 -13.18
CA ALA A 113 3.23 1.00 -13.28
C ALA A 113 3.22 -0.30 -14.10
N PHE A 114 3.90 -0.32 -15.25
CA PHE A 114 4.03 -1.52 -16.08
C PHE A 114 4.73 -2.66 -15.33
N ASP A 115 5.92 -2.41 -14.76
CA ASP A 115 6.68 -3.43 -14.03
C ASP A 115 5.90 -3.97 -12.83
N TYR A 116 5.18 -3.09 -12.12
CA TYR A 116 4.29 -3.49 -11.05
C TYR A 116 3.17 -4.43 -11.52
N LEU A 117 2.32 -3.97 -12.43
CA LEU A 117 1.15 -4.74 -12.89
C LEU A 117 1.59 -6.07 -13.50
N MET A 118 2.64 -6.07 -14.31
CA MET A 118 3.21 -7.29 -14.89
C MET A 118 3.64 -8.28 -13.81
N ARG A 119 4.41 -7.84 -12.80
CA ARG A 119 4.87 -8.73 -11.72
C ARG A 119 3.69 -9.31 -10.96
N ARG A 120 2.66 -8.52 -10.66
CA ARG A 120 1.50 -9.01 -9.89
C ARG A 120 0.65 -9.99 -10.68
N LEU A 121 0.41 -9.73 -11.97
CA LEU A 121 -0.29 -10.66 -12.86
C LEU A 121 0.48 -11.97 -13.05
N MET A 122 1.81 -11.92 -13.17
CA MET A 122 2.63 -13.14 -13.21
C MET A 122 2.57 -13.92 -11.89
N THR A 123 2.72 -13.23 -10.75
CA THR A 123 2.61 -13.87 -9.42
C THR A 123 1.22 -14.47 -9.21
N ARG A 124 0.16 -13.82 -9.68
CA ARG A 124 -1.21 -14.34 -9.66
C ARG A 124 -1.30 -15.71 -10.33
N LEU A 125 -0.87 -15.82 -11.58
CA LEU A 125 -0.90 -17.08 -12.33
C LEU A 125 -0.18 -18.19 -11.58
N GLN A 126 1.00 -17.88 -11.03
CA GLN A 126 1.80 -18.84 -10.28
C GLN A 126 1.12 -19.28 -8.96
N VAL A 127 0.52 -18.33 -8.24
CA VAL A 127 -0.21 -18.62 -7.00
C VAL A 127 -1.44 -19.47 -7.27
N ILE A 128 -2.21 -19.17 -8.32
CA ILE A 128 -3.39 -19.96 -8.74
C ILE A 128 -2.95 -21.38 -9.13
N ASP A 129 -1.93 -21.50 -9.96
CA ASP A 129 -1.42 -22.79 -10.40
C ASP A 129 -0.94 -23.65 -9.22
N ARG A 130 -0.15 -23.05 -8.32
CA ARG A 130 0.29 -23.73 -7.09
C ARG A 130 -0.89 -24.09 -6.17
N ALA A 131 -1.91 -23.23 -6.11
CA ALA A 131 -3.06 -23.42 -5.25
C ALA A 131 -3.95 -24.60 -5.66
N LYS A 132 -3.85 -25.12 -6.89
CA LYS A 132 -4.53 -26.35 -7.34
C LYS A 132 -4.12 -27.59 -6.54
N SER A 133 -2.91 -27.58 -5.97
CA SER A 133 -2.48 -28.64 -5.05
C SER A 133 -3.23 -28.54 -3.71
N LYS A 134 -3.64 -29.67 -3.14
CA LYS A 134 -4.30 -29.69 -1.82
C LYS A 134 -3.41 -28.99 -0.77
N PRO A 135 -3.97 -28.09 0.08
CA PRO A 135 -3.23 -27.55 1.22
C PRO A 135 -2.67 -28.68 2.08
N ASP A 136 -1.46 -28.47 2.58
CA ASP A 136 -0.98 -29.25 3.72
C ASP A 136 -1.61 -28.68 5.01
N PRO A 137 -2.44 -29.45 5.74
CA PRO A 137 -3.12 -28.96 6.94
C PRO A 137 -2.18 -28.48 8.05
N ARG A 138 -0.90 -28.86 8.00
CA ARG A 138 0.13 -28.43 8.96
C ARG A 138 0.52 -26.97 8.79
N PHE A 139 0.32 -26.40 7.61
CA PHE A 139 0.77 -25.04 7.26
C PHE A 139 -0.37 -24.04 7.07
N VAL A 140 -1.62 -24.48 7.29
CA VAL A 140 -2.80 -23.60 7.31
C VAL A 140 -2.65 -22.59 8.46
N PRO A 141 -2.70 -21.27 8.20
CA PRO A 141 -2.66 -20.25 9.24
C PRO A 141 -3.74 -20.49 10.30
N ARG A 142 -3.35 -20.50 11.57
CA ARG A 142 -4.28 -20.63 12.72
C ARG A 142 -4.14 -19.43 13.63
N ALA A 143 -5.28 -18.86 14.01
CA ALA A 143 -5.44 -17.72 14.89
C ALA A 143 -4.36 -16.63 14.68
N PRO A 144 -4.25 -16.06 13.46
CA PRO A 144 -3.31 -14.99 13.19
C PRO A 144 -3.65 -13.75 14.01
N ILE A 145 -2.64 -13.03 14.49
CA ILE A 145 -2.82 -11.67 15.02
C ILE A 145 -2.87 -10.73 13.82
N VAL A 146 -3.97 -9.98 13.67
CA VAL A 146 -4.18 -9.08 12.54
C VAL A 146 -4.28 -7.65 13.04
N VAL A 147 -3.26 -6.86 12.76
CA VAL A 147 -3.20 -5.44 13.09
C VAL A 147 -3.83 -4.61 11.98
N MET A 148 -4.82 -3.79 12.34
CA MET A 148 -5.50 -2.87 11.45
C MET A 148 -5.63 -1.48 12.09
N GLY A 149 -6.00 -0.49 11.27
CA GLY A 149 -6.17 0.90 11.70
C GLY A 149 -5.85 1.86 10.57
N LEU A 150 -6.16 3.14 10.77
CA LEU A 150 -5.73 4.15 9.81
C LEU A 150 -4.20 4.14 9.72
N PRO A 151 -3.62 4.47 8.56
CA PRO A 151 -2.21 4.81 8.50
C PRO A 151 -1.86 5.87 9.57
N ARG A 152 -0.64 5.78 10.13
CA ARG A 152 -0.12 6.74 11.14
C ARG A 152 -0.76 6.67 12.54
N THR A 153 -1.43 5.56 12.85
CA THR A 153 -1.95 5.21 14.20
C THR A 153 -1.01 4.30 15.00
N GLY A 154 0.19 4.02 14.50
CA GLY A 154 1.17 3.14 15.17
C GLY A 154 1.14 1.68 14.74
N THR A 155 0.32 1.30 13.74
CA THR A 155 0.26 -0.07 13.20
C THR A 155 1.64 -0.66 12.88
N THR A 156 2.53 0.07 12.18
CA THR A 156 3.89 -0.40 11.86
C THR A 156 4.73 -0.61 13.11
N PHE A 157 4.61 0.28 14.11
CA PHE A 157 5.37 0.15 15.34
C PHE A 157 4.93 -1.10 16.10
N LEU A 158 3.63 -1.30 16.29
CA LEU A 158 3.09 -2.49 16.93
C LEU A 158 3.47 -3.76 16.17
N HIS A 159 3.32 -3.78 14.84
CA HIS A 159 3.64 -4.94 14.01
C HIS A 159 5.12 -5.36 14.15
N ARG A 160 6.05 -4.40 14.21
CA ARG A 160 7.46 -4.70 14.47
C ARG A 160 7.72 -5.23 15.87
N LEU A 161 7.01 -4.75 16.89
CA LEU A 161 7.11 -5.33 18.24
C LEU A 161 6.62 -6.77 18.24
N LEU A 162 5.50 -7.08 17.57
CA LEU A 162 5.00 -8.45 17.43
C LEU A 162 5.98 -9.36 16.68
N ALA A 163 6.76 -8.81 15.75
CA ALA A 163 7.77 -9.54 14.99
C ALA A 163 8.98 -9.99 15.84
N LEU A 164 9.18 -9.42 17.03
CA LEU A 164 10.27 -9.81 17.93
C LEU A 164 9.98 -11.11 18.71
N ASP A 165 8.73 -11.58 18.73
CA ASP A 165 8.37 -12.85 19.37
C ASP A 165 8.82 -14.03 18.51
N PRO A 166 9.68 -14.94 19.00
CA PRO A 166 10.08 -16.13 18.26
C PRO A 166 8.93 -17.10 17.93
N ALA A 167 7.79 -17.01 18.64
CA ALA A 167 6.59 -17.79 18.34
C ALA A 167 5.74 -17.19 17.21
N ASN A 168 5.98 -15.92 16.85
CA ASN A 168 5.33 -15.25 15.75
C ASN A 168 6.15 -15.33 14.46
N ARG A 169 5.46 -15.16 13.35
CA ARG A 169 6.04 -14.94 12.04
C ARG A 169 5.35 -13.75 11.39
N CYS A 170 6.12 -12.73 11.08
CA CYS A 170 5.69 -11.66 10.20
C CYS A 170 6.20 -11.96 8.79
N PRO A 171 5.39 -11.74 7.74
CA PRO A 171 5.87 -11.90 6.37
C PRO A 171 6.90 -10.82 6.04
N GLU A 172 8.03 -11.25 5.48
CA GLU A 172 9.09 -10.35 5.01
C GLU A 172 8.72 -9.75 3.63
N THR A 173 9.24 -8.56 3.30
CA THR A 173 8.98 -7.90 2.02
C THR A 173 9.25 -8.81 0.80
N HIS A 174 10.38 -9.53 0.82
CA HIS A 174 10.74 -10.46 -0.26
C HIS A 174 9.80 -11.68 -0.34
N GLU A 175 9.18 -12.04 0.78
CA GLU A 175 8.18 -13.11 0.88
C GLU A 175 6.91 -12.71 0.13
N LEU A 176 6.40 -11.51 0.41
CA LEU A 176 5.16 -11.01 -0.20
C LEU A 176 5.32 -10.61 -1.67
N LEU A 177 6.50 -10.15 -2.08
CA LEU A 177 6.75 -9.77 -3.47
C LEU A 177 6.98 -10.98 -4.40
N ASP A 178 7.45 -12.11 -3.89
CA ASP A 178 7.80 -13.27 -4.73
C ASP A 178 7.55 -14.61 -4.00
N PRO A 179 6.30 -14.91 -3.57
CA PRO A 179 5.99 -15.99 -2.62
C PRO A 179 6.33 -17.40 -3.12
N LEU A 180 6.64 -17.57 -4.40
CA LEU A 180 6.98 -18.83 -5.04
C LEU A 180 8.37 -18.79 -5.71
N SER A 181 9.26 -17.94 -5.20
CA SER A 181 10.61 -17.80 -5.74
C SER A 181 11.38 -19.12 -5.65
N GLN A 182 11.94 -19.57 -6.77
CA GLN A 182 12.89 -20.70 -6.80
C GLN A 182 14.34 -20.26 -6.52
N ARG A 183 14.57 -18.95 -6.28
CA ARG A 183 15.90 -18.42 -6.03
C ARG A 183 16.35 -18.82 -4.61
N PRO A 184 17.62 -19.22 -4.42
CA PRO A 184 18.20 -19.32 -3.08
C PRO A 184 17.98 -18.03 -2.29
N LEU A 185 17.68 -18.15 -0.98
CA LEU A 185 17.26 -17.03 -0.14
C LEU A 185 18.19 -15.80 -0.27
N HIS A 186 19.51 -15.99 -0.18
CA HIS A 186 20.48 -14.89 -0.32
C HIS A 186 20.37 -14.15 -1.66
N LYS A 187 20.06 -14.85 -2.76
CA LYS A 187 19.86 -14.24 -4.10
C LYS A 187 18.51 -13.52 -4.17
N ARG A 188 17.46 -14.08 -3.57
CA ARG A 188 16.12 -13.47 -3.48
C ARG A 188 16.17 -12.16 -2.71
N VAL A 189 16.80 -12.16 -1.53
CA VAL A 189 17.00 -10.97 -0.68
C VAL A 189 17.80 -9.91 -1.44
N LYS A 190 18.99 -10.27 -1.96
CA LYS A 190 19.83 -9.31 -2.72
C LYS A 190 19.11 -8.70 -3.92
N TYR A 191 18.30 -9.49 -4.63
CA TYR A 191 17.51 -9.00 -5.77
C TYR A 191 16.52 -7.91 -5.33
N TRP A 192 15.75 -8.17 -4.27
CA TRP A 192 14.75 -7.23 -3.78
C TRP A 192 15.38 -6.00 -3.12
N ASP A 193 16.45 -6.15 -2.34
CA ASP A 193 17.19 -5.00 -1.80
C ASP A 193 17.71 -4.09 -2.89
N SER A 194 18.23 -4.66 -3.99
CA SER A 194 18.69 -3.86 -5.13
C SER A 194 17.56 -3.03 -5.76
N LYS A 195 16.34 -3.59 -5.83
CA LYS A 195 15.15 -2.90 -6.36
C LYS A 195 14.62 -1.85 -5.40
N LEU A 196 14.53 -2.17 -4.11
CA LEU A 196 14.07 -1.24 -3.07
C LEU A 196 15.05 -0.07 -2.93
N ASN A 197 16.36 -0.31 -2.97
CA ASN A 197 17.39 0.74 -2.95
C ASN A 197 17.32 1.66 -4.18
N LEU A 198 17.00 1.11 -5.36
CA LEU A 198 16.73 1.95 -6.52
C LEU A 198 15.51 2.85 -6.30
N MET A 199 14.43 2.31 -5.71
CA MET A 199 13.23 3.10 -5.42
C MET A 199 13.50 4.21 -4.41
N LYS A 200 14.24 3.93 -3.34
CA LYS A 200 14.68 4.93 -2.36
C LYS A 200 15.47 6.07 -3.01
N ARG A 201 16.36 5.77 -3.95
CA ARG A 201 17.13 6.80 -4.69
C ARG A 201 16.25 7.66 -5.60
N LEU A 202 15.24 7.06 -6.22
CA LEU A 202 14.33 7.79 -7.11
C LEU A 202 13.35 8.67 -6.32
N VAL A 203 12.95 8.21 -5.13
CA VAL A 203 11.96 8.86 -4.26
C VAL A 203 12.53 8.95 -2.83
N PRO A 204 13.44 9.89 -2.55
CA PRO A 204 14.12 9.96 -1.25
C PRO A 204 13.18 10.13 -0.05
N HIS A 205 12.03 10.77 -0.25
CA HIS A 205 11.01 10.94 0.80
C HIS A 205 10.30 9.64 1.18
N LEU A 206 10.46 8.55 0.42
CA LEU A 206 9.79 7.28 0.68
C LEU A 206 10.24 6.63 1.99
N GLU A 207 11.54 6.74 2.34
CA GLU A 207 12.07 6.18 3.59
C GLU A 207 11.50 6.87 4.84
N GLN A 208 11.07 8.13 4.73
CA GLN A 208 10.43 8.86 5.83
C GLN A 208 8.99 8.37 6.08
N ILE A 209 8.39 7.73 5.08
CA ILE A 209 7.01 7.22 5.11
C ILE A 209 7.01 5.77 5.55
N HIS A 210 7.92 4.96 5.01
CA HIS A 210 7.99 3.51 5.21
C HIS A 210 9.44 3.04 5.17
N ASP A 211 9.95 2.40 6.23
CA ASP A 211 11.27 1.76 6.13
C ASP A 211 11.13 0.54 5.24
N LEU A 212 11.92 0.52 4.17
CA LEU A 212 11.89 -0.54 3.17
C LEU A 212 13.17 -1.36 3.24
N GLY A 213 13.03 -2.68 3.30
CA GLY A 213 14.14 -3.62 3.21
C GLY A 213 13.61 -5.01 2.90
N ALA A 214 14.36 -5.82 2.17
CA ALA A 214 13.86 -7.10 1.70
C ALA A 214 13.43 -8.04 2.85
N ARG A 215 14.08 -7.92 4.02
CA ARG A 215 13.84 -8.74 5.22
C ARG A 215 12.99 -8.04 6.30
N GLU A 216 12.52 -6.83 6.02
CA GLU A 216 11.64 -6.11 6.96
C GLU A 216 10.25 -6.75 6.95
N ALA A 217 9.64 -6.80 8.14
CA ALA A 217 8.23 -7.17 8.29
C ALA A 217 7.35 -6.17 7.54
N GLU A 218 6.49 -6.67 6.66
CA GLU A 218 5.86 -5.84 5.63
C GLU A 218 4.34 -6.01 5.56
N GLU A 219 3.68 -5.01 4.98
CA GLU A 219 2.22 -4.94 4.88
C GLU A 219 1.64 -6.00 3.93
N CYS A 220 0.55 -6.64 4.37
CA CYS A 220 -0.17 -7.66 3.59
C CYS A 220 -0.68 -7.12 2.23
N LEU A 221 -0.75 -5.80 2.07
CA LEU A 221 -1.01 -5.07 0.83
C LEU A 221 -0.25 -5.66 -0.37
N LEU A 222 1.03 -6.02 -0.18
CA LEU A 222 1.87 -6.61 -1.23
C LEU A 222 1.36 -7.98 -1.70
N ALA A 223 0.84 -8.79 -0.77
CA ALA A 223 0.32 -10.12 -1.05
C ALA A 223 -1.10 -10.08 -1.63
N LEU A 224 -1.96 -9.20 -1.09
CA LEU A 224 -3.29 -8.91 -1.64
C LEU A 224 -3.18 -8.37 -3.07
N SER A 225 -2.03 -7.76 -3.40
CA SER A 225 -1.83 -7.16 -4.71
C SER A 225 -1.81 -8.11 -5.91
N VAL A 226 -1.79 -9.42 -5.68
CA VAL A 226 -1.96 -10.44 -6.74
C VAL A 226 -3.39 -10.46 -7.30
N ASP A 227 -4.38 -10.01 -6.53
CA ASP A 227 -5.80 -10.01 -6.92
C ASP A 227 -6.33 -8.60 -7.17
N VAL A 228 -5.90 -7.64 -6.34
CA VAL A 228 -6.33 -6.25 -6.42
C VAL A 228 -5.12 -5.35 -6.44
N PRO A 229 -4.91 -4.47 -7.43
CA PRO A 229 -3.69 -3.69 -7.54
C PRO A 229 -3.59 -2.63 -6.41
N LEU A 230 -3.10 -3.03 -5.24
CA LEU A 230 -3.06 -2.23 -4.02
C LEU A 230 -1.73 -1.53 -3.73
N LEU A 231 -0.73 -1.49 -4.62
CA LEU A 231 0.49 -0.73 -4.33
C LEU A 231 0.21 0.78 -4.21
N PRO A 232 1.08 1.56 -3.54
CA PRO A 232 0.93 2.99 -3.29
C PRO A 232 0.23 3.86 -4.37
N PRO A 233 0.62 3.87 -5.66
CA PRO A 233 -0.09 4.65 -6.68
C PRO A 233 -1.48 4.08 -7.01
N THR A 234 -1.63 2.76 -7.07
CA THR A 234 -2.88 2.10 -7.46
C THR A 234 -3.87 1.95 -6.30
N PHE A 235 -3.41 1.98 -5.05
CA PHE A 235 -4.27 2.05 -3.87
C PHE A 235 -5.10 3.34 -3.87
N ARG A 236 -4.49 4.46 -4.30
CA ARG A 236 -5.23 5.71 -4.50
C ARG A 236 -6.34 5.57 -5.53
N HIS A 237 -6.13 4.77 -6.57
CA HIS A 237 -7.15 4.51 -7.59
C HIS A 237 -8.32 3.69 -7.02
N LEU A 238 -8.05 2.72 -6.14
CA LEU A 238 -9.11 2.04 -5.39
C LEU A 238 -9.87 2.99 -4.48
N VAL A 239 -9.15 3.85 -3.74
CA VAL A 239 -9.77 4.90 -2.89
C VAL A 239 -10.73 5.75 -3.71
N ARG A 240 -10.26 6.29 -4.85
CA ARG A 240 -11.09 7.08 -5.78
C ARG A 240 -12.29 6.31 -6.32
N HIS A 241 -12.10 5.04 -6.66
CA HIS A 241 -13.18 4.19 -7.14
C HIS A 241 -14.27 4.00 -6.07
N CYS A 242 -13.86 3.69 -4.82
CA CYS A 242 -14.81 3.51 -3.73
C CYS A 242 -15.55 4.81 -3.39
N VAL A 243 -14.82 5.94 -3.35
CA VAL A 243 -15.42 7.26 -3.07
C VAL A 243 -16.38 7.68 -4.18
N ALA A 244 -16.03 7.47 -5.45
CA ALA A 244 -16.88 7.85 -6.58
C ALA A 244 -18.17 7.02 -6.65
N ASN A 245 -18.10 5.73 -6.29
CA ASN A 245 -19.25 4.82 -6.35
C ASN A 245 -20.03 4.72 -5.04
N GLY A 246 -19.51 5.26 -3.94
CA GLY A 246 -20.10 5.12 -2.60
C GLY A 246 -20.10 3.67 -2.09
N THR A 247 -19.33 2.77 -2.68
CA THR A 247 -19.33 1.34 -2.38
C THR A 247 -17.92 0.77 -2.29
N PHE A 248 -17.77 -0.32 -1.52
CA PHE A 248 -16.51 -1.04 -1.37
C PHE A 248 -16.64 -2.40 -2.07
N PRO A 249 -15.81 -2.71 -3.09
CA PRO A 249 -15.84 -4.01 -3.76
C PRO A 249 -15.35 -5.11 -2.80
N SER A 250 -15.89 -6.32 -2.90
CA SER A 250 -15.42 -7.45 -2.09
C SER A 250 -13.94 -7.74 -2.37
N LEU A 251 -13.16 -7.94 -1.30
CA LEU A 251 -11.76 -8.41 -1.37
C LEU A 251 -11.62 -9.86 -0.93
N GLN A 252 -12.71 -10.60 -0.78
CA GLN A 252 -12.68 -11.97 -0.25
C GLN A 252 -11.71 -12.89 -1.02
N ARG A 253 -11.73 -12.87 -2.36
CA ARG A 253 -10.79 -13.68 -3.16
C ARG A 253 -9.33 -13.26 -2.95
N ALA A 254 -9.06 -11.96 -2.78
CA ALA A 254 -7.73 -11.48 -2.45
C ALA A 254 -7.24 -12.07 -1.12
N TYR A 255 -8.11 -12.15 -0.11
CA TYR A 255 -7.81 -12.81 1.17
C TYR A 255 -7.66 -14.32 1.05
N ALA A 256 -8.48 -14.99 0.22
CA ALA A 256 -8.36 -16.43 -0.03
C ALA A 256 -7.00 -16.75 -0.67
N LEU A 257 -6.60 -16.00 -1.70
CA LEU A 257 -5.28 -16.13 -2.32
C LEU A 257 -4.15 -15.73 -1.36
N TYR A 258 -4.38 -14.78 -0.46
CA TYR A 258 -3.41 -14.43 0.56
C TYR A 258 -3.19 -15.57 1.56
N LYS A 259 -4.27 -16.21 2.03
CA LYS A 259 -4.19 -17.41 2.87
C LYS A 259 -3.34 -18.51 2.22
N ARG A 260 -3.55 -18.77 0.92
CA ARG A 260 -2.73 -19.71 0.13
C ARG A 260 -1.26 -19.30 0.08
N GLN A 261 -0.97 -18.01 -0.11
CA GLN A 261 0.42 -17.51 -0.08
C GLN A 261 1.08 -17.75 1.28
N LEU A 262 0.38 -17.51 2.40
CA LEU A 262 0.91 -17.79 3.74
C LEU A 262 1.20 -19.29 3.94
N GLU A 263 0.33 -20.18 3.45
CA GLU A 263 0.56 -21.63 3.49
C GLU A 263 1.82 -22.03 2.71
N PHE A 264 2.05 -21.43 1.54
CA PHE A 264 3.26 -21.69 0.74
C PHE A 264 4.52 -21.23 1.46
N LEU A 265 4.49 -20.05 2.09
CA LEU A 265 5.61 -19.50 2.85
C LEU A 265 5.89 -20.31 4.13
N ALA A 266 4.84 -20.79 4.81
CA ALA A 266 4.95 -21.70 5.95
C ALA A 266 5.60 -23.02 5.54
N ALA A 267 5.13 -23.63 4.44
CA ALA A 267 5.68 -24.86 3.89
C ALA A 267 7.14 -24.70 3.42
N GLU A 268 7.50 -23.57 2.78
CA GLU A 268 8.88 -23.27 2.34
C GLU A 268 9.88 -23.31 3.50
N LYS A 269 9.50 -22.77 4.68
CA LYS A 269 10.36 -22.78 5.88
C LYS A 269 10.19 -24.03 6.75
N GLY A 270 9.17 -24.85 6.52
CA GLY A 270 8.81 -25.96 7.42
C GLY A 270 8.38 -25.51 8.81
N GLU A 271 7.88 -24.27 8.95
CA GLU A 271 7.52 -23.66 10.23
C GLU A 271 6.02 -23.37 10.29
N ASN A 272 5.36 -23.79 11.37
CA ASN A 272 3.96 -23.47 11.66
C ASN A 272 3.85 -22.49 12.84
N LYS A 273 4.49 -21.32 12.69
CA LYS A 273 4.42 -20.21 13.67
C LYS A 273 3.14 -19.41 13.50
N ARG A 274 2.74 -18.69 14.55
CA ARG A 274 1.57 -17.80 14.50
C ARG A 274 1.86 -16.62 13.58
N TRP A 275 0.97 -16.35 12.65
CA TRP A 275 1.14 -15.19 11.78
C TRP A 275 0.79 -13.90 12.52
N ALA A 276 1.69 -12.91 12.46
CA ALA A 276 1.42 -11.53 12.84
C ALA A 276 1.36 -10.69 11.56
N LEU A 277 0.14 -10.28 11.21
CA LEU A 277 -0.22 -9.66 9.95
C LEU A 277 -0.60 -8.21 10.17
N LYS A 278 -0.35 -7.35 9.20
CA LYS A 278 -0.73 -5.94 9.26
C LYS A 278 -1.00 -5.38 7.88
N CYS A 279 -2.08 -4.64 7.73
CA CYS A 279 -2.34 -3.87 6.53
C CYS A 279 -3.40 -2.81 6.81
N PRO A 280 -3.24 -1.56 6.35
CA PRO A 280 -4.29 -0.56 6.45
C PRO A 280 -5.56 -0.97 5.67
N ALA A 281 -5.44 -1.78 4.61
CA ALA A 281 -6.60 -2.32 3.88
C ALA A 281 -7.42 -3.35 4.69
N HIS A 282 -6.91 -3.87 5.80
CA HIS A 282 -7.72 -4.74 6.67
C HIS A 282 -8.91 -3.98 7.25
N LEU A 283 -8.76 -2.69 7.56
CA LEU A 283 -9.81 -1.91 8.19
C LEU A 283 -11.12 -1.86 7.37
N PRO A 284 -11.15 -1.37 6.12
CA PRO A 284 -12.39 -1.34 5.32
C PRO A 284 -12.90 -2.72 4.88
N TYR A 285 -12.07 -3.77 4.96
CA TYR A 285 -12.34 -5.10 4.41
C TYR A 285 -12.25 -6.22 5.46
N VAL A 286 -12.39 -5.88 6.74
CA VAL A 286 -12.24 -6.81 7.86
C VAL A 286 -13.28 -7.93 7.82
N SER A 287 -14.49 -7.67 7.33
CA SER A 287 -15.50 -8.71 7.11
C SER A 287 -15.04 -9.76 6.09
N ASP A 288 -14.45 -9.35 4.98
CA ASP A 288 -13.92 -10.27 3.98
C ASP A 288 -12.69 -11.02 4.48
N LEU A 289 -11.86 -10.38 5.31
CA LEU A 289 -10.76 -11.03 6.00
C LEU A 289 -11.27 -12.14 6.92
N LEU A 290 -12.28 -11.86 7.74
CA LEU A 290 -12.82 -12.82 8.72
C LEU A 290 -13.52 -14.01 8.05
N LYS A 291 -14.02 -13.88 6.82
CA LYS A 291 -14.52 -15.04 6.04
C LYS A 291 -13.41 -16.05 5.76
N GLU A 292 -12.18 -15.58 5.51
CA GLU A 292 -11.04 -16.43 5.16
C GLU A 292 -10.19 -16.82 6.38
N PHE A 293 -10.19 -15.97 7.41
CA PHE A 293 -9.51 -16.15 8.69
C PHE A 293 -10.52 -16.00 9.86
N PRO A 294 -11.46 -16.94 10.03
CA PRO A 294 -12.53 -16.82 11.03
C PRO A 294 -12.03 -16.83 12.48
N ASP A 295 -10.83 -17.34 12.71
CA ASP A 295 -10.17 -17.39 14.01
C ASP A 295 -9.15 -16.26 14.23
N ALA A 296 -9.09 -15.28 13.32
CA ALA A 296 -8.18 -14.13 13.45
C ALA A 296 -8.42 -13.33 14.73
N ARG A 297 -7.33 -12.96 15.41
CA ARG A 297 -7.34 -12.06 16.55
C ARG A 297 -7.10 -10.63 16.07
N ILE A 298 -8.17 -9.84 16.01
CA ILE A 298 -8.12 -8.49 15.46
C ILE A 298 -7.59 -7.51 16.51
N VAL A 299 -6.59 -6.71 16.11
CA VAL A 299 -6.03 -5.61 16.91
C VAL A 299 -6.20 -4.33 16.12
N TRP A 300 -6.92 -3.35 16.68
CA TRP A 300 -7.17 -2.06 16.04
C TRP A 300 -6.37 -0.98 16.76
N THR A 301 -5.46 -0.30 16.05
CA THR A 301 -4.75 0.87 16.60
C THR A 301 -5.48 2.17 16.27
N HIS A 302 -5.54 3.08 17.25
CA HIS A 302 -6.34 4.30 17.19
C HIS A 302 -5.53 5.57 17.44
N ARG A 303 -5.85 6.63 16.71
CA ARG A 303 -5.33 7.99 16.90
C ARG A 303 -6.37 8.98 16.41
N ASP A 304 -6.31 10.22 16.91
CA ASP A 304 -7.11 11.32 16.41
C ASP A 304 -7.00 11.45 14.89
N PRO A 305 -8.12 11.33 14.15
CA PRO A 305 -8.14 11.53 12.70
C PRO A 305 -7.55 12.88 12.27
N ARG A 306 -7.66 13.92 13.09
CA ARG A 306 -7.07 15.24 12.83
C ARG A 306 -5.55 15.20 12.77
N GLU A 307 -4.93 14.26 13.47
CA GLU A 307 -3.48 14.06 13.45
C GLU A 307 -3.04 13.04 12.38
N SER A 308 -3.82 11.99 12.13
CA SER A 308 -3.43 10.95 11.17
C SER A 308 -3.72 11.33 9.72
N ILE A 309 -4.83 12.02 9.44
CA ILE A 309 -5.25 12.35 8.07
C ILE A 309 -4.25 13.26 7.34
N PRO A 310 -3.71 14.36 7.91
CA PRO A 310 -2.72 15.18 7.22
C PRO A 310 -1.49 14.39 6.76
N SER A 311 -0.99 13.51 7.62
CA SER A 311 0.17 12.67 7.31
C SER A 311 -0.15 11.62 6.24
N LEU A 312 -1.37 11.09 6.25
CA LEU A 312 -1.89 10.21 5.20
C LEU A 312 -2.03 10.91 3.85
N CYS A 313 -2.56 12.14 3.84
CA CYS A 313 -2.60 12.97 2.63
C CYS A 313 -1.20 13.25 2.08
N SER A 314 -0.23 13.55 2.96
CA SER A 314 1.17 13.70 2.57
C SER A 314 1.77 12.43 1.97
N MET A 315 1.42 11.26 2.48
CA MET A 315 1.87 9.99 1.92
C MET A 315 1.33 9.79 0.49
N PHE A 316 0.03 9.98 0.27
CA PHE A 316 -0.56 9.88 -1.07
C PHE A 316 -0.04 10.94 -2.03
N ARG A 317 0.29 12.12 -1.50
CA ARG A 317 0.98 13.15 -2.27
C ARG A 317 2.35 12.65 -2.76
N THR A 318 3.17 12.05 -1.89
CA THR A 318 4.46 11.49 -2.30
C THR A 318 4.30 10.43 -3.39
N PHE A 319 3.25 9.61 -3.35
CA PHE A 319 2.99 8.63 -4.40
C PHE A 319 2.61 9.27 -5.74
N ALA A 320 1.82 10.34 -5.71
CA ALA A 320 1.52 11.12 -6.90
C ALA A 320 2.80 11.72 -7.52
N ASP A 321 3.72 12.20 -6.67
CA ASP A 321 5.00 12.77 -7.11
C ASP A 321 5.90 11.78 -7.88
N MET A 322 5.75 10.48 -7.64
CA MET A 322 6.53 9.43 -8.30
C MET A 322 6.18 9.29 -9.79
N GLY A 323 4.93 9.59 -10.15
CA GLY A 323 4.34 9.10 -11.38
C GLY A 323 3.69 10.17 -12.24
N GLU A 324 3.02 11.16 -11.66
CA GLU A 324 2.14 12.09 -12.39
C GLU A 324 2.93 13.22 -13.08
N THR A 325 2.47 13.67 -14.26
CA THR A 325 3.08 14.78 -15.02
C THR A 325 2.49 16.15 -14.69
N GLY A 326 1.21 16.19 -14.28
CA GLY A 326 0.45 17.43 -14.06
C GLY A 326 0.55 18.00 -12.64
N PRO A 327 0.03 19.22 -12.41
CA PRO A 327 -0.15 19.75 -11.06
C PRO A 327 -0.98 18.78 -10.22
N ILE A 328 -0.51 18.48 -9.01
CA ILE A 328 -1.23 17.60 -8.10
C ILE A 328 -2.25 18.42 -7.33
N ASP A 329 -3.49 17.96 -7.33
CA ASP A 329 -4.60 18.55 -6.57
C ASP A 329 -4.59 18.03 -5.12
N LEU A 330 -4.08 18.84 -4.20
CA LEU A 330 -4.00 18.52 -2.77
C LEU A 330 -5.38 18.47 -2.11
N GLU A 331 -6.32 19.30 -2.57
CA GLU A 331 -7.68 19.34 -2.03
C GLU A 331 -8.45 18.07 -2.39
N ALA A 332 -8.27 17.59 -3.63
CA ALA A 332 -8.80 16.29 -4.04
C ALA A 332 -8.24 15.15 -3.18
N ILE A 333 -6.92 15.15 -2.89
CA ILE A 333 -6.32 14.17 -1.96
C ILE A 333 -7.01 14.25 -0.60
N GLY A 334 -7.16 15.45 -0.04
CA GLY A 334 -7.82 15.66 1.26
C GLY A 334 -9.22 15.06 1.31
N ARG A 335 -10.08 15.44 0.36
CA ARG A 335 -11.46 14.94 0.27
C ARG A 335 -11.54 13.42 0.06
N GLU A 336 -10.70 12.88 -0.82
CA GLU A 336 -10.60 11.43 -1.08
C GLU A 336 -10.27 10.66 0.21
N GLN A 337 -9.28 11.13 0.99
CA GLN A 337 -8.84 10.44 2.21
C GLN A 337 -9.86 10.54 3.34
N VAL A 338 -10.44 11.71 3.59
CA VAL A 338 -11.46 11.89 4.63
C VAL A 338 -12.68 11.03 4.35
N SER A 339 -13.16 11.01 3.10
CA SER A 339 -14.32 10.21 2.70
C SER A 339 -14.06 8.71 2.87
N PHE A 340 -12.96 8.21 2.29
CA PHE A 340 -12.64 6.78 2.32
C PHE A 340 -12.35 6.24 3.71
N TRP A 341 -11.50 6.92 4.49
CA TRP A 341 -11.10 6.41 5.80
C TRP A 341 -12.16 6.60 6.87
N GLY A 342 -13.02 7.61 6.73
CA GLY A 342 -14.24 7.69 7.54
C GLY A 342 -15.10 6.45 7.30
N ALA A 343 -15.36 6.11 6.04
CA ALA A 343 -16.20 4.97 5.70
C ALA A 343 -15.55 3.64 6.10
N ALA A 344 -14.21 3.55 6.03
CA ALA A 344 -13.46 2.40 6.50
C ALA A 344 -13.64 2.18 8.01
N CYS A 345 -13.65 3.24 8.82
CA CYS A 345 -13.90 3.13 10.26
C CYS A 345 -15.33 2.69 10.54
N ASP A 346 -16.31 3.34 9.89
CA ASP A 346 -17.73 3.02 10.04
C ASP A 346 -18.01 1.52 9.79
N ARG A 347 -17.37 0.95 8.77
CA ARG A 347 -17.49 -0.47 8.38
C ARG A 347 -16.87 -1.45 9.37
N ALA A 348 -15.99 -1.00 10.25
CA ALA A 348 -15.29 -1.86 11.21
C ALA A 348 -15.83 -1.73 12.64
N LEU A 349 -16.79 -0.83 12.89
CA LEU A 349 -17.28 -0.54 14.24
C LEU A 349 -17.81 -1.79 14.95
N ASP A 350 -18.50 -2.70 14.27
CA ASP A 350 -19.07 -3.90 14.91
C ASP A 350 -18.09 -5.06 15.06
N VAL A 351 -16.82 -4.89 14.68
CA VAL A 351 -15.81 -5.94 14.79
C VAL A 351 -15.33 -6.08 16.22
N ALA A 352 -15.36 -7.31 16.73
CA ALA A 352 -14.69 -7.67 17.97
C ALA A 352 -13.17 -7.58 17.81
N CYS A 353 -12.53 -6.68 18.56
CA CYS A 353 -11.10 -6.42 18.47
C CYS A 353 -10.50 -6.01 19.81
N CYS A 354 -9.17 -6.10 19.90
CA CYS A 354 -8.38 -5.44 20.92
C CYS A 354 -8.04 -4.02 20.44
N ASP A 355 -8.60 -3.02 21.10
CA ASP A 355 -8.34 -1.61 20.78
C ASP A 355 -7.05 -1.12 21.46
N VAL A 356 -6.20 -0.43 20.70
CA VAL A 356 -4.90 0.08 21.16
C VAL A 356 -4.78 1.57 20.85
N ALA A 357 -4.85 2.42 21.87
CA ALA A 357 -4.60 3.85 21.71
C ALA A 357 -3.13 4.11 21.35
N TYR A 358 -2.89 4.96 20.34
CA TYR A 358 -1.54 5.36 19.93
C TYR A 358 -0.74 5.99 21.07
N ALA A 359 -1.39 6.83 21.88
CA ALA A 359 -0.76 7.45 23.03
C ALA A 359 -0.24 6.41 24.04
N ASP A 360 -1.01 5.35 24.28
CA ASP A 360 -0.60 4.25 25.17
C ASP A 360 0.53 3.43 24.58
N LEU A 361 0.45 3.10 23.30
CA LEU A 361 1.48 2.34 22.59
C LEU A 361 2.82 3.08 22.59
N VAL A 362 2.81 4.41 22.45
CA VAL A 362 4.04 5.22 22.47
C VAL A 362 4.56 5.41 23.89
N ARG A 363 3.67 5.60 24.87
CA ARG A 363 4.03 5.83 26.28
C ARG A 363 4.65 4.59 26.94
N ASP A 364 4.00 3.44 26.78
CA ASP A 364 4.47 2.17 27.35
C ASP A 364 4.23 1.02 26.35
N PRO A 365 5.17 0.81 25.41
CA PRO A 365 5.02 -0.21 24.37
C PRO A 365 4.96 -1.63 24.93
N VAL A 366 5.68 -1.91 26.02
CA VAL A 366 5.71 -3.25 26.65
C VAL A 366 4.35 -3.56 27.26
N ALA A 367 3.77 -2.63 28.02
CA ALA A 367 2.43 -2.81 28.57
C ALA A 367 1.36 -2.93 27.47
N ALA A 368 1.48 -2.16 26.38
CA ALA A 368 0.57 -2.27 25.24
C ALA A 368 0.64 -3.66 24.59
N VAL A 369 1.84 -4.21 24.37
CA VAL A 369 2.02 -5.57 23.83
C VAL A 369 1.45 -6.62 24.78
N LYS A 370 1.68 -6.51 26.10
CA LYS A 370 1.10 -7.42 27.09
C LYS A 370 -0.42 -7.43 27.05
N ARG A 371 -1.07 -6.27 26.91
CA ARG A 371 -2.53 -6.17 26.75
C ARG A 371 -3.03 -6.84 25.47
N VAL A 372 -2.34 -6.59 24.35
CA VAL A 372 -2.64 -7.25 23.07
C VAL A 372 -2.53 -8.77 23.19
N TYR A 373 -1.48 -9.28 23.85
CA TYR A 373 -1.30 -10.71 24.06
C TYR A 373 -2.42 -11.30 24.91
N ALA A 374 -2.76 -10.66 26.03
CA ALA A 374 -3.85 -11.10 26.90
C ALA A 374 -5.19 -11.13 26.14
N ALA A 375 -5.51 -10.11 25.35
CA ALA A 375 -6.74 -10.07 24.53
C ALA A 375 -6.77 -11.12 23.41
N CYS A 376 -5.59 -11.60 22.99
CA CYS A 376 -5.43 -12.68 22.02
C CYS A 376 -5.38 -14.08 22.67
N ASP A 377 -5.58 -14.20 23.98
CA ASP A 377 -5.36 -15.43 24.78
C ASP A 377 -3.93 -15.98 24.66
N LEU A 378 -2.95 -15.09 24.64
CA LEU A 378 -1.52 -15.41 24.53
C LEU A 378 -0.75 -14.92 25.75
N THR A 379 0.34 -15.61 26.05
CA THR A 379 1.27 -15.24 27.11
C THR A 379 2.56 -14.70 26.52
N VAL A 380 3.00 -13.54 27.01
CA VAL A 380 4.33 -13.00 26.68
C VAL A 380 5.38 -13.88 27.35
N SER A 381 6.23 -14.52 26.54
CA SER A 381 7.33 -15.35 27.07
C SER A 381 8.45 -14.47 27.66
N PRO A 382 9.23 -14.96 28.64
CA PRO A 382 10.38 -14.23 29.16
C PRO A 382 11.42 -13.90 28.07
N GLN A 383 11.54 -14.74 27.04
CA GLN A 383 12.42 -14.48 25.90
C GLN A 383 11.92 -13.31 25.07
N PHE A 384 10.61 -13.25 24.79
CA PHE A 384 10.01 -12.17 24.03
C PHE A 384 10.05 -10.85 24.80
N GLU A 385 9.78 -10.87 26.10
CA GLU A 385 9.88 -9.68 26.96
C GLU A 385 11.27 -9.05 26.92
N ARG A 386 12.34 -9.85 27.07
CA ARG A 386 13.72 -9.36 26.92
C ARG A 386 14.02 -8.81 25.54
N ALA A 387 13.46 -9.42 24.48
CA ALA A 387 13.62 -8.92 23.12
C ALA A 387 12.94 -7.56 22.92
N LEU A 388 11.76 -7.35 23.50
CA LEU A 388 11.07 -6.06 23.52
C LEU A 388 11.89 -4.99 24.23
N GLU A 389 12.34 -5.28 25.45
CA GLU A 389 13.12 -4.33 26.26
C GLU A 389 14.42 -3.93 25.57
N SER A 390 15.16 -4.89 25.02
CA SER A 390 16.40 -4.65 24.27
C SER A 390 16.17 -3.81 23.01
N HIS A 391 15.11 -4.11 22.25
CA HIS A 391 14.76 -3.34 21.06
C HIS A 391 14.37 -1.89 21.40
N LEU A 392 13.65 -1.67 22.51
CA LEU A 392 13.22 -0.34 22.93
C LEU A 392 14.38 0.48 23.52
N ALA A 393 15.33 -0.14 24.21
CA ALA A 393 16.51 0.54 24.78
C ALA A 393 17.43 1.16 23.71
N THR A 394 17.47 0.58 22.52
CA THR A 394 18.35 1.02 21.41
C THR A 394 17.67 2.03 20.48
N ARG A 395 16.38 2.30 20.69
CA ARG A 395 15.58 3.13 19.78
C ARG A 395 15.75 4.62 20.08
N SER A 396 16.19 5.38 19.10
CA SER A 396 16.07 6.84 19.12
C SER A 396 14.62 7.27 18.86
N ARG A 397 14.14 8.27 19.59
CA ARG A 397 12.83 8.90 19.29
C ARG A 397 12.95 9.64 17.97
N SER A 398 12.20 9.22 16.95
CA SER A 398 12.14 9.96 15.68
C SER A 398 11.43 11.30 15.86
N SER A 399 11.84 12.29 15.06
CA SER A 399 11.23 13.62 15.05
C SER A 399 9.79 13.56 14.52
N SER A 400 8.89 14.30 15.15
CA SER A 400 7.53 14.50 14.66
C SER A 400 7.53 15.52 13.53
N HIS A 401 7.13 15.11 12.32
CA HIS A 401 6.79 16.06 11.28
C HIS A 401 5.44 16.72 11.59
N VAL A 402 5.41 18.05 11.54
CA VAL A 402 4.17 18.83 11.65
C VAL A 402 3.51 18.89 10.27
N TYR A 403 2.39 18.20 10.12
CA TYR A 403 1.52 18.29 8.95
C TYR A 403 0.30 19.13 9.30
N SER A 404 -0.21 19.91 8.35
CA SER A 404 -1.40 20.74 8.57
C SER A 404 -2.58 20.28 7.71
N LEU A 405 -3.79 20.27 8.30
CA LEU A 405 -5.03 20.02 7.57
C LEU A 405 -5.24 21.04 6.43
N GLY A 406 -4.91 22.31 6.72
CA GLY A 406 -5.09 23.42 5.78
C GLY A 406 -4.30 23.28 4.47
N GLU A 407 -3.18 22.55 4.44
CA GLU A 407 -2.41 22.25 3.22
C GLU A 407 -3.24 21.45 2.19
N TYR A 408 -4.15 20.62 2.67
CA TYR A 408 -5.01 19.76 1.85
C TYR A 408 -6.45 20.29 1.74
N GLY A 409 -6.65 21.57 2.05
CA GLY A 409 -7.97 22.21 2.05
C GLY A 409 -8.94 21.60 3.06
N LEU A 410 -8.42 20.94 4.09
CA LEU A 410 -9.22 20.33 5.14
C LEU A 410 -9.41 21.29 6.30
N ASP A 411 -10.61 21.26 6.85
CA ASP A 411 -10.98 21.93 8.09
C ASP A 411 -11.10 20.92 9.24
N GLY A 412 -10.70 21.34 10.44
CA GLY A 412 -10.66 20.48 11.61
C GLY A 412 -12.05 20.06 12.10
N ASP A 413 -13.06 20.93 11.99
CA ASP A 413 -14.45 20.60 12.33
C ASP A 413 -15.06 19.65 11.31
N ALA A 414 -14.81 19.87 10.01
CA ALA A 414 -15.26 18.96 8.96
C ALA A 414 -14.70 17.53 9.13
N VAL A 415 -13.42 17.41 9.50
CA VAL A 415 -12.83 16.10 9.82
C VAL A 415 -13.48 15.50 11.07
N ARG A 416 -13.65 16.26 12.15
CA ARG A 416 -14.35 15.75 13.36
C ARG A 416 -15.74 15.25 13.04
N ALA A 417 -16.52 16.02 12.28
CA ALA A 417 -17.87 15.66 11.89
C ALA A 417 -17.90 14.36 11.08
N ARG A 418 -16.97 14.17 10.13
CA ARG A 418 -16.91 12.92 9.36
C ARG A 418 -16.61 11.70 10.23
N PHE A 419 -15.80 11.83 11.27
CA PHE A 419 -15.37 10.72 12.12
C PHE A 419 -16.16 10.61 13.43
N LEU A 420 -17.27 11.34 13.58
CA LEU A 420 -18.00 11.43 14.84
C LEU A 420 -18.45 10.06 15.37
N GLY A 421 -19.08 9.23 14.51
CA GLY A 421 -19.53 7.89 14.91
C GLY A 421 -18.38 6.98 15.35
N TYR A 422 -17.23 7.08 14.69
CA TYR A 422 -16.00 6.40 15.11
C TYR A 422 -15.51 6.90 16.47
N SER A 423 -15.40 8.22 16.67
CA SER A 423 -14.92 8.79 17.94
C SER A 423 -15.84 8.47 19.12
N GLU A 424 -17.15 8.47 18.92
CA GLU A 424 -18.14 8.09 19.94
C GLU A 424 -18.04 6.60 20.30
N ALA A 425 -17.94 5.74 19.29
CA ALA A 425 -17.75 4.31 19.50
C ALA A 425 -16.46 4.01 20.28
N MET A 426 -15.35 4.65 19.93
CA MET A 426 -14.08 4.46 20.65
C MET A 426 -14.15 4.95 22.10
N ARG A 427 -14.80 6.10 22.34
CA ARG A 427 -15.03 6.61 23.69
C ARG A 427 -15.85 5.63 24.54
N SER A 428 -16.87 5.00 23.96
CA SER A 428 -17.67 3.97 24.66
C SER A 428 -16.86 2.73 25.05
N ARG A 429 -15.76 2.46 24.33
CA ARG A 429 -14.80 1.38 24.62
C ARG A 429 -13.65 1.81 25.53
N GLY A 430 -13.68 3.03 26.06
CA GLY A 430 -12.62 3.57 26.93
C GLY A 430 -11.35 4.00 26.18
N VAL A 431 -11.41 4.17 24.86
CA VAL A 431 -10.28 4.59 24.03
C VAL A 431 -10.41 6.07 23.72
N VAL A 432 -9.39 6.85 24.05
CA VAL A 432 -9.35 8.27 23.71
C VAL A 432 -8.77 8.45 22.31
N VAL A 433 -9.60 8.97 21.40
CA VAL A 433 -9.26 9.28 20.01
C VAL A 433 -9.57 10.71 19.65
#